data_AF-A0A445EC54-F1
#
_entry.id   AF-A0A445EC54-F1
#
_cell.length_a   1.000
_cell.length_b   1.000
_cell.length_c   1.000
_cell.angle_alpha   90.00
_cell.angle_beta   90.00
_cell.angle_gamma   90.00
#
_symmetry.space_group_name_H-M   'P 1'
#
loop_
_entity.id
_entity.type
_entity.pdbx_description
1 polymer ?
#
loop_
_entity_poly.entity_id
_entity_poly.type
_entity_poly.pdbx_seq_one_letter_code
_entity_poly.pdbx_strand_id
1 'polypeptide(L)'
;MHSLQKQRSLLFQYLRSSSNSNNIIHNSKMILSSSSSLLLASNFSSTAGKVIPCKAAVAWEAGKPLVIEDVEVAPPQAKEVRINIKYSSLCHTDLYFWESKSVGDGVSNLKPGDHVLPLFTGECGECPNCKCEDSNMCEVLRINPTREGMISDGKSRFSTIKDKEPISHFLGTSTFSQYTVVHSGSVVKINPTLPLDKACLLSCSISTGIGSILNVAKPKKGASIAIFGLGTVGLAAAEGAKIAGASRIIGIDKNPNKLEYARKFGLTDFVNPEEHERPVHEVLKEMTNGGVDRCIECTGNINALMSAMEALHDGWGVAVLVGVPSGDAVFKTNPFNFLNEKTITGTTFGNYKPKTGLPTLVDMFMNNKLELGKFITHRVPLSEINKAFDYMIKGQGLRTIIDMND
;
A
#
# COMPACT_ATOMS: atom_id res chain seq x y z
N MET A 1 -7.85 4.49 -80.09
CA MET A 1 -8.09 3.57 -81.22
C MET A 1 -8.35 2.16 -80.69
N HIS A 2 -8.85 1.28 -81.57
CA HIS A 2 -9.32 -0.07 -81.29
C HIS A 2 -8.34 -0.94 -80.48
N SER A 3 -8.73 -1.85 -79.55
CA SER A 3 -9.96 -2.64 -79.31
C SER A 3 -10.10 -3.96 -80.11
N LEU A 4 -10.38 -5.03 -79.35
CA LEU A 4 -11.08 -6.30 -79.65
C LEU A 4 -10.17 -7.53 -79.88
N GLN A 5 -10.51 -8.76 -79.41
CA GLN A 5 -11.68 -9.21 -78.63
C GLN A 5 -11.47 -10.58 -77.93
N LYS A 6 -12.16 -10.79 -76.79
CA LYS A 6 -12.67 -12.08 -76.24
C LYS A 6 -11.63 -13.17 -75.84
N GLN A 7 -11.94 -14.14 -74.95
CA GLN A 7 -13.13 -14.41 -74.12
C GLN A 7 -12.64 -14.96 -72.76
N ARG A 8 -12.99 -14.36 -71.61
CA ARG A 8 -14.09 -14.80 -70.69
C ARG A 8 -14.21 -16.34 -70.56
N SER A 9 -13.82 -16.99 -69.46
CA SER A 9 -14.21 -16.89 -68.03
C SER A 9 -15.48 -17.69 -67.66
N LEU A 10 -15.44 -18.37 -66.51
CA LEU A 10 -16.54 -19.03 -65.79
C LEU A 10 -17.18 -20.25 -66.48
N LEU A 11 -16.70 -21.45 -66.13
CA LEU A 11 -17.41 -22.71 -66.38
C LEU A 11 -18.21 -23.14 -65.14
N PHE A 12 -19.43 -22.60 -65.03
CA PHE A 12 -20.49 -23.21 -64.21
C PHE A 12 -21.05 -24.42 -64.98
N GLN A 13 -21.25 -25.56 -64.31
CA GLN A 13 -22.49 -26.37 -64.43
C GLN A 13 -22.47 -27.64 -63.56
N TYR A 14 -23.31 -27.65 -62.52
CA TYR A 14 -24.29 -28.73 -62.36
C TYR A 14 -25.51 -28.21 -61.58
N LEU A 15 -26.51 -27.68 -62.29
CA LEU A 15 -27.80 -27.26 -61.74
C LEU A 15 -28.92 -27.42 -62.76
N ARG A 16 -29.87 -28.30 -62.45
CA ARG A 16 -31.27 -28.47 -62.91
C ARG A 16 -31.80 -29.65 -62.08
N SER A 17 -32.98 -29.66 -61.46
CA SER A 17 -34.05 -28.66 -61.26
C SER A 17 -34.82 -29.11 -59.98
N SER A 18 -35.80 -28.41 -59.37
CA SER A 18 -36.78 -27.45 -59.87
C SER A 18 -37.45 -26.61 -58.75
N SER A 19 -38.08 -25.50 -59.15
CA SER A 19 -39.31 -24.89 -58.57
C SER A 19 -39.39 -24.39 -57.10
N ASN A 20 -39.76 -23.10 -56.99
CA ASN A 20 -40.72 -22.50 -56.06
C ASN A 20 -40.33 -22.12 -54.61
N SER A 21 -39.89 -20.85 -54.50
CA SER A 21 -40.54 -19.77 -53.73
C SER A 21 -40.54 -19.74 -52.18
N ASN A 22 -40.20 -18.54 -51.69
CA ASN A 22 -40.58 -17.90 -50.42
C ASN A 22 -39.74 -18.15 -49.14
N ASN A 23 -39.09 -17.04 -48.74
CA ASN A 23 -39.02 -16.46 -47.39
C ASN A 23 -37.88 -16.81 -46.39
N ILE A 24 -37.31 -15.70 -45.91
CA ILE A 24 -36.67 -15.44 -44.59
C ILE A 24 -35.18 -15.81 -44.44
N ILE A 25 -34.53 -15.05 -43.56
CA ILE A 25 -33.10 -14.71 -43.56
C ILE A 25 -32.36 -15.38 -42.38
N HIS A 26 -31.10 -15.74 -42.63
CA HIS A 26 -30.02 -16.14 -41.72
C HIS A 26 -30.31 -16.44 -40.23
N ASN A 27 -29.80 -17.61 -39.78
CA ASN A 27 -28.72 -17.61 -38.78
C ASN A 27 -27.85 -18.87 -38.86
N SER A 28 -26.54 -18.73 -38.66
CA SER A 28 -25.57 -19.83 -38.74
C SER A 28 -25.23 -20.41 -37.36
N LYS A 29 -24.93 -21.71 -37.31
CA LYS A 29 -24.84 -22.51 -36.07
C LYS A 29 -23.49 -22.34 -35.35
N MET A 30 -23.52 -22.48 -34.03
CA MET A 30 -22.34 -22.71 -33.17
C MET A 30 -22.41 -24.12 -32.54
N ILE A 31 -21.27 -24.62 -32.06
CA ILE A 31 -21.09 -26.04 -31.69
C ILE A 31 -21.68 -26.35 -30.29
N LEU A 32 -22.31 -27.53 -30.17
CA LEU A 32 -22.68 -28.15 -28.89
C LEU A 32 -21.68 -29.25 -28.51
N SER A 33 -21.40 -29.38 -27.22
CA SER A 33 -20.77 -30.57 -26.60
C SER A 33 -21.54 -30.96 -25.34
N SER A 34 -21.36 -32.19 -24.86
CA SER A 34 -22.38 -32.91 -24.09
C SER A 34 -22.07 -33.13 -22.60
N SER A 35 -23.13 -33.03 -21.80
CA SER A 35 -23.42 -33.80 -20.57
C SER A 35 -22.50 -33.71 -19.35
N SER A 36 -23.14 -33.54 -18.18
CA SER A 36 -22.69 -34.04 -16.88
C SER A 36 -21.58 -33.29 -16.13
N SER A 37 -21.76 -31.99 -15.94
CA SER A 37 -21.27 -31.29 -14.73
C SER A 37 -22.46 -30.66 -14.01
N LEU A 38 -22.69 -31.04 -12.75
CA LEU A 38 -23.65 -30.32 -11.89
C LEU A 38 -23.08 -28.93 -11.61
N LEU A 39 -23.65 -27.90 -12.22
CA LEU A 39 -23.40 -26.51 -11.84
C LEU A 39 -24.08 -26.22 -10.50
N LEU A 40 -23.43 -26.62 -9.40
CA LEU A 40 -23.53 -25.89 -8.15
C LEU A 40 -23.00 -24.49 -8.39
N ALA A 41 -23.89 -23.58 -8.78
CA ALA A 41 -23.63 -22.15 -8.94
C ALA A 41 -23.39 -21.53 -7.54
N SER A 42 -22.18 -21.75 -7.02
CA SER A 42 -21.80 -21.44 -5.64
C SER A 42 -21.76 -19.94 -5.37
N ASN A 43 -22.87 -19.44 -4.82
CA ASN A 43 -23.00 -18.13 -4.18
C ASN A 43 -22.43 -16.95 -5.00
N PHE A 44 -23.05 -16.64 -6.14
CA PHE A 44 -23.03 -15.26 -6.62
C PHE A 44 -23.60 -14.36 -5.51
N SER A 45 -22.82 -13.37 -5.07
CA SER A 45 -23.29 -12.40 -4.08
C SER A 45 -24.58 -11.73 -4.54
N SER A 46 -25.55 -11.55 -3.65
CA SER A 46 -26.82 -10.88 -3.93
C SER A 46 -26.65 -9.42 -4.43
N THR A 47 -25.48 -8.84 -4.15
CA THR A 47 -25.03 -7.49 -4.56
C THR A 47 -24.22 -7.45 -5.86
N ALA A 48 -23.98 -8.59 -6.53
CA ALA A 48 -23.21 -8.64 -7.79
C ALA A 48 -23.86 -7.76 -8.88
N GLY A 49 -23.05 -6.95 -9.58
CA GLY A 49 -23.51 -5.99 -10.60
C GLY A 49 -24.32 -4.79 -10.08
N LYS A 50 -24.68 -4.74 -8.79
CA LYS A 50 -25.52 -3.69 -8.20
C LYS A 50 -24.69 -2.67 -7.42
N VAL A 51 -25.24 -1.48 -7.24
CA VAL A 51 -24.79 -0.51 -6.22
C VAL A 51 -25.03 -1.10 -4.81
N ILE A 52 -24.17 -0.78 -3.84
CA ILE A 52 -24.34 -1.13 -2.42
C ILE A 52 -24.44 0.15 -1.60
N PRO A 53 -25.53 0.41 -0.86
CA PRO A 53 -25.53 1.40 0.21
C PRO A 53 -24.78 0.86 1.45
N CYS A 54 -23.92 1.66 2.08
CA CYS A 54 -23.23 1.31 3.33
C CYS A 54 -22.68 2.54 4.07
N LYS A 55 -22.18 2.36 5.30
CA LYS A 55 -21.53 3.45 6.05
C LYS A 55 -20.12 3.76 5.54
N ALA A 56 -19.79 5.05 5.51
CA ALA A 56 -18.44 5.56 5.32
C ALA A 56 -18.18 6.78 6.22
N ALA A 57 -16.92 6.99 6.59
CA ALA A 57 -16.48 8.20 7.27
C ALA A 57 -15.94 9.21 6.24
N VAL A 58 -16.71 10.25 5.96
CA VAL A 58 -16.46 11.19 4.86
C VAL A 58 -15.80 12.47 5.39
N ALA A 59 -14.72 12.89 4.72
CA ALA A 59 -14.10 14.20 4.92
C ALA A 59 -14.77 15.22 3.98
N TRP A 60 -15.66 16.06 4.53
CA TRP A 60 -16.32 17.12 3.75
C TRP A 60 -15.47 18.39 3.60
N GLU A 61 -14.63 18.68 4.60
CA GLU A 61 -13.72 19.84 4.62
C GLU A 61 -12.41 19.42 5.31
N ALA A 62 -11.28 19.95 4.83
CA ALA A 62 -9.96 19.73 5.43
C ALA A 62 -9.94 20.22 6.89
N GLY A 63 -9.32 19.43 7.78
CA GLY A 63 -9.25 19.77 9.21
C GLY A 63 -10.55 19.64 9.99
N LYS A 64 -11.67 19.19 9.39
CA LYS A 64 -12.95 18.99 10.08
C LYS A 64 -13.27 17.51 10.35
N PRO A 65 -13.79 17.17 11.54
CA PRO A 65 -14.13 15.79 11.90
C PRO A 65 -14.92 15.06 10.82
N LEU A 66 -14.58 13.78 10.60
CA LEU A 66 -15.25 12.94 9.61
C LEU A 66 -16.71 12.73 10.00
N VAL A 67 -17.60 12.82 9.01
CA VAL A 67 -19.04 12.57 9.19
C VAL A 67 -19.35 11.15 8.76
N ILE A 68 -20.17 10.43 9.55
CA ILE A 68 -20.59 9.06 9.23
C ILE A 68 -21.82 9.13 8.32
N GLU A 69 -21.59 8.96 7.02
CA GLU A 69 -22.59 9.07 5.96
C GLU A 69 -23.09 7.70 5.50
N ASP A 70 -24.32 7.64 4.98
CA ASP A 70 -24.78 6.54 4.12
C ASP A 70 -24.42 6.84 2.66
N VAL A 71 -23.47 6.07 2.12
CA VAL A 71 -22.91 6.27 0.77
C VAL A 71 -23.26 5.11 -0.15
N GLU A 72 -23.34 5.39 -1.44
CA GLU A 72 -23.46 4.39 -2.49
C GLU A 72 -22.10 3.98 -3.03
N VAL A 73 -21.82 2.67 -3.02
CA VAL A 73 -20.62 2.07 -3.60
C VAL A 73 -21.01 1.38 -4.91
N ALA A 74 -20.66 2.02 -6.02
CA ALA A 74 -20.90 1.53 -7.38
C ALA A 74 -20.22 0.16 -7.64
N PRO A 75 -20.68 -0.62 -8.63
CA PRO A 75 -20.08 -1.90 -8.96
C PRO A 75 -18.63 -1.76 -9.49
N PRO A 76 -17.80 -2.79 -9.26
CA PRO A 76 -16.58 -3.00 -10.04
C PRO A 76 -16.92 -3.60 -11.41
N GLN A 77 -15.91 -3.99 -12.18
CA GLN A 77 -16.00 -5.26 -12.92
C GLN A 77 -14.94 -6.33 -12.53
N ALA A 78 -13.80 -6.02 -11.88
CA ALA A 78 -12.77 -7.04 -11.60
C ALA A 78 -11.82 -6.90 -10.39
N LYS A 79 -10.56 -6.39 -10.26
CA LYS A 79 -9.47 -5.58 -10.92
C LYS A 79 -9.57 -4.08 -11.12
N GLU A 80 -10.72 -3.47 -10.99
CA GLU A 80 -11.02 -2.97 -9.66
C GLU A 80 -11.90 -3.98 -8.93
N VAL A 81 -11.47 -4.50 -7.79
CA VAL A 81 -12.30 -5.35 -6.94
C VAL A 81 -13.14 -4.46 -6.04
N ARG A 82 -14.40 -4.85 -5.80
CA ARG A 82 -15.13 -4.35 -4.65
C ARG A 82 -14.89 -5.27 -3.45
N ILE A 83 -14.46 -4.67 -2.35
CA ILE A 83 -14.03 -5.35 -1.12
C ILE A 83 -15.00 -4.97 0.01
N ASN A 84 -15.41 -5.94 0.83
CA ASN A 84 -16.04 -5.70 2.14
C ASN A 84 -14.90 -5.50 3.16
N ILE A 85 -14.77 -4.30 3.71
CA ILE A 85 -13.72 -4.02 4.71
C ILE A 85 -14.22 -4.47 6.07
N LYS A 86 -13.41 -5.27 6.78
CA LYS A 86 -13.68 -5.69 8.16
C LYS A 86 -12.93 -4.87 9.20
N TYR A 87 -11.69 -4.52 8.88
CA TYR A 87 -10.82 -3.72 9.74
C TYR A 87 -10.00 -2.77 8.88
N SER A 88 -9.82 -1.55 9.39
CA SER A 88 -8.79 -0.62 8.91
C SER A 88 -7.95 -0.11 10.09
N SER A 89 -6.92 0.69 9.83
CA SER A 89 -6.11 1.34 10.86
C SER A 89 -5.58 2.69 10.36
N LEU A 90 -5.72 3.73 11.18
CA LEU A 90 -5.27 5.08 10.83
C LEU A 90 -3.73 5.16 10.73
N CYS A 91 -3.25 5.90 9.73
CA CYS A 91 -1.85 6.26 9.50
C CYS A 91 -1.67 7.79 9.44
N HIS A 92 -0.46 8.27 9.71
CA HIS A 92 -0.12 9.70 9.58
C HIS A 92 -0.25 10.21 8.12
N THR A 93 -0.19 9.30 7.14
CA THR A 93 -0.47 9.61 5.73
C THR A 93 -1.92 10.05 5.51
N ASP A 94 -2.88 9.45 6.22
CA ASP A 94 -4.30 9.82 6.10
C ASP A 94 -4.55 11.19 6.75
N LEU A 95 -3.93 11.44 7.90
CA LEU A 95 -3.98 12.74 8.60
C LEU A 95 -3.39 13.89 7.74
N TYR A 96 -2.30 13.63 7.01
CA TYR A 96 -1.63 14.63 6.16
C TYR A 96 -2.38 14.91 4.85
N PHE A 97 -3.05 13.91 4.27
CA PHE A 97 -3.71 14.03 2.96
C PHE A 97 -5.24 14.19 3.02
N TRP A 98 -5.76 14.58 4.18
CA TRP A 98 -7.11 15.11 4.43
C TRP A 98 -7.48 16.36 3.58
N GLU A 99 -6.66 16.70 2.55
CA GLU A 99 -6.54 18.03 1.94
C GLU A 99 -6.45 18.07 0.36
N SER A 100 -6.50 16.99 -0.46
CA SER A 100 -6.33 17.07 -1.98
C SER A 100 -6.91 15.92 -2.93
N LYS A 101 -6.76 15.98 -4.31
CA LYS A 101 -7.73 15.44 -5.37
C LYS A 101 -7.26 14.92 -6.83
N SER A 102 -8.14 14.32 -7.70
CA SER A 102 -8.18 13.92 -9.21
C SER A 102 -7.85 12.48 -9.84
N VAL A 103 -8.67 11.79 -10.69
CA VAL A 103 -8.62 10.27 -11.02
C VAL A 103 -9.33 9.59 -12.25
N GLY A 104 -9.26 8.23 -12.41
CA GLY A 104 -10.44 7.28 -12.49
C GLY A 104 -10.33 5.93 -13.27
N ASP A 105 -11.02 4.78 -12.90
CA ASP A 105 -11.28 3.30 -13.37
C ASP A 105 -10.28 2.04 -13.40
N GLY A 106 -10.52 0.94 -14.17
CA GLY A 106 -9.48 0.03 -14.72
C GLY A 106 -9.48 -1.48 -14.38
N VAL A 107 -9.85 -2.36 -15.33
CA VAL A 107 -10.42 -3.69 -15.01
C VAL A 107 -9.85 -4.96 -15.71
N SER A 108 -9.99 -6.16 -15.09
CA SER A 108 -9.66 -7.57 -15.53
C SER A 108 -9.83 -8.78 -14.53
N ASN A 109 -9.15 -8.93 -13.36
CA ASN A 109 -9.08 -10.20 -12.53
C ASN A 109 -8.99 -10.13 -10.94
N LEU A 110 -9.76 -11.00 -10.22
CA LEU A 110 -9.67 -11.58 -8.83
C LEU A 110 -10.96 -12.46 -8.63
N LYS A 111 -11.29 -13.05 -7.45
CA LYS A 111 -12.61 -13.73 -7.23
C LYS A 111 -13.32 -13.39 -5.91
N PRO A 112 -14.67 -13.47 -5.84
CA PRO A 112 -15.43 -13.31 -4.59
C PRO A 112 -15.05 -14.33 -3.51
N GLY A 113 -15.11 -13.91 -2.25
CA GLY A 113 -14.82 -14.74 -1.07
C GLY A 113 -13.34 -14.89 -0.72
N ASP A 114 -12.41 -14.41 -1.56
CA ASP A 114 -10.99 -14.36 -1.20
C ASP A 114 -10.72 -13.28 -0.13
N HIS A 115 -9.99 -13.63 0.95
CA HIS A 115 -9.48 -12.65 1.91
C HIS A 115 -8.33 -11.87 1.28
N VAL A 116 -8.34 -10.55 1.45
CA VAL A 116 -7.42 -9.63 0.75
C VAL A 116 -6.97 -8.45 1.62
N LEU A 117 -5.80 -7.89 1.29
CA LEU A 117 -5.31 -6.60 1.76
C LEU A 117 -5.25 -5.61 0.59
N PRO A 118 -5.91 -4.44 0.66
CA PRO A 118 -5.67 -3.33 -0.26
C PRO A 118 -4.43 -2.53 0.19
N LEU A 119 -3.60 -2.10 -0.77
CA LEU A 119 -2.38 -1.34 -0.54
C LEU A 119 -2.42 -0.01 -1.32
N PHE A 120 -1.77 1.02 -0.78
CA PHE A 120 -1.67 2.36 -1.37
C PHE A 120 -0.78 2.43 -2.65
N THR A 121 -0.11 1.33 -2.96
CA THR A 121 0.73 1.12 -4.14
C THR A 121 0.60 -0.34 -4.59
N GLY A 122 0.68 -0.59 -5.89
CA GLY A 122 0.40 -1.90 -6.48
C GLY A 122 1.49 -2.44 -7.41
N GLU A 123 1.24 -3.65 -7.89
CA GLU A 123 2.13 -4.43 -8.75
C GLU A 123 1.35 -4.94 -9.97
N CYS A 124 1.67 -4.43 -11.16
CA CYS A 124 1.03 -4.86 -12.40
C CYS A 124 1.71 -6.07 -13.05
N GLY A 125 2.94 -6.41 -12.64
CA GLY A 125 3.75 -7.51 -13.20
C GLY A 125 4.40 -7.21 -14.56
N GLU A 126 3.86 -6.27 -15.35
CA GLU A 126 4.20 -6.13 -16.77
C GLU A 126 5.10 -4.94 -17.12
N CYS A 127 5.10 -3.86 -16.33
CA CYS A 127 5.93 -2.68 -16.61
C CYS A 127 7.42 -2.93 -16.26
N PRO A 128 8.37 -2.19 -16.86
CA PRO A 128 9.81 -2.24 -16.53
C PRO A 128 10.10 -2.30 -15.03
N ASN A 129 9.50 -1.41 -14.22
CA ASN A 129 9.73 -1.41 -12.77
C ASN A 129 9.13 -2.61 -12.02
N CYS A 130 8.18 -3.37 -12.60
CA CYS A 130 7.73 -4.64 -12.02
C CYS A 130 8.66 -5.81 -12.40
N LYS A 131 9.31 -5.73 -13.57
CA LYS A 131 10.25 -6.74 -14.10
C LYS A 131 11.66 -6.59 -13.53
N CYS A 132 12.08 -5.37 -13.21
CA CYS A 132 13.30 -5.09 -12.44
C CYS A 132 13.22 -5.73 -11.04
N GLU A 133 14.27 -6.38 -10.57
CA GLU A 133 14.30 -6.99 -9.23
C GLU A 133 14.50 -5.95 -8.11
N ASP A 134 15.27 -4.90 -8.37
CA ASP A 134 15.64 -3.87 -7.38
C ASP A 134 14.51 -2.88 -7.04
N SER A 135 13.40 -2.86 -7.79
CA SER A 135 12.34 -1.85 -7.64
C SER A 135 10.97 -2.44 -7.32
N ASN A 136 10.20 -1.72 -6.51
CA ASN A 136 8.75 -1.92 -6.33
C ASN A 136 7.89 -0.80 -6.95
N MET A 137 8.49 0.19 -7.62
CA MET A 137 7.83 1.43 -8.03
C MET A 137 7.08 1.29 -9.36
N CYS A 138 6.08 0.43 -9.41
CA CYS A 138 5.23 0.17 -10.59
C CYS A 138 4.82 1.48 -11.31
N GLU A 139 5.00 1.57 -12.63
CA GLU A 139 4.66 2.77 -13.39
C GLU A 139 3.15 3.06 -13.42
N VAL A 140 2.33 2.00 -13.47
CA VAL A 140 0.87 2.10 -13.50
C VAL A 140 0.27 2.31 -12.10
N LEU A 141 0.89 1.73 -11.06
CA LEU A 141 0.28 1.52 -9.74
C LEU A 141 1.07 2.07 -8.55
N ARG A 142 2.15 2.82 -8.79
CA ARG A 142 2.81 3.60 -7.73
C ARG A 142 1.81 4.49 -6.99
N ILE A 143 2.17 4.84 -5.75
CA ILE A 143 1.46 5.83 -4.96
C ILE A 143 1.18 7.09 -5.79
N ASN A 144 -0.06 7.55 -5.75
CA ASN A 144 -0.46 8.86 -6.23
C ASN A 144 -1.46 9.42 -5.21
N PRO A 145 -1.06 10.43 -4.40
CA PRO A 145 -1.93 10.98 -3.34
C PRO A 145 -3.01 11.89 -3.91
N THR A 146 -2.75 12.54 -5.06
CA THR A 146 -3.72 13.38 -5.77
C THR A 146 -4.66 12.46 -6.59
N ARG A 147 -5.32 11.47 -5.95
CA ARG A 147 -6.25 10.54 -6.61
C ARG A 147 -7.56 10.22 -5.87
N GLU A 148 -8.69 10.76 -6.35
CA GLU A 148 -10.07 10.58 -5.83
C GLU A 148 -10.86 9.35 -6.33
N GLY A 149 -10.18 8.32 -6.84
CA GLY A 149 -10.75 7.18 -7.56
C GLY A 149 -9.67 6.27 -8.15
N MET A 150 -9.94 5.73 -9.35
CA MET A 150 -9.14 4.63 -9.92
C MET A 150 -8.26 5.08 -11.14
N ILE A 151 -8.10 4.27 -12.20
CA ILE A 151 -7.07 4.29 -13.29
C ILE A 151 -7.50 4.15 -14.81
N SER A 152 -8.74 3.82 -15.25
CA SER A 152 -9.18 3.88 -16.70
C SER A 152 -10.52 4.56 -17.17
N ASP A 153 -11.20 5.49 -16.46
CA ASP A 153 -12.46 6.16 -16.90
C ASP A 153 -12.74 7.60 -16.41
N GLY A 154 -11.91 8.16 -15.51
CA GLY A 154 -12.14 9.52 -14.96
C GLY A 154 -12.88 9.64 -13.62
N LYS A 155 -13.47 8.57 -13.04
CA LYS A 155 -14.46 8.67 -11.95
C LYS A 155 -14.10 7.96 -10.64
N SER A 156 -14.89 8.33 -9.62
CA SER A 156 -14.98 7.65 -8.33
C SER A 156 -15.88 6.39 -8.41
N ARG A 157 -16.04 5.71 -7.28
CA ARG A 157 -17.04 4.66 -7.02
C ARG A 157 -17.94 4.97 -5.82
N PHE A 158 -17.73 6.09 -5.13
CA PHE A 158 -18.56 6.55 -4.02
C PHE A 158 -19.41 7.74 -4.44
N SER A 159 -20.66 7.78 -3.99
CA SER A 159 -21.53 8.96 -4.10
C SER A 159 -22.50 9.05 -2.91
N THR A 160 -23.06 10.23 -2.64
CA THR A 160 -24.14 10.37 -1.64
C THR A 160 -25.39 9.63 -2.09
N ILE A 161 -26.14 9.01 -1.17
CA ILE A 161 -27.42 8.34 -1.51
C ILE A 161 -28.44 9.35 -2.07
N LYS A 162 -28.55 10.52 -1.42
CA LYS A 162 -29.63 11.49 -1.68
C LYS A 162 -29.45 12.24 -3.01
N ASP A 163 -28.29 12.86 -3.21
CA ASP A 163 -28.06 13.83 -4.28
C ASP A 163 -27.14 13.29 -5.40
N LYS A 164 -26.58 12.08 -5.22
CA LYS A 164 -25.64 11.40 -6.15
C LYS A 164 -24.32 12.13 -6.38
N GLU A 165 -24.00 13.12 -5.56
CA GLU A 165 -22.73 13.85 -5.59
C GLU A 165 -21.54 12.90 -5.36
N PRO A 166 -20.47 12.96 -6.18
CA PRO A 166 -19.36 12.02 -6.11
C PRO A 166 -18.45 12.30 -4.91
N ILE A 167 -18.21 11.27 -4.11
CA ILE A 167 -17.29 11.33 -2.97
C ILE A 167 -15.92 10.80 -3.41
N SER A 168 -14.86 11.45 -2.98
CA SER A 168 -13.49 11.11 -3.33
C SER A 168 -13.01 9.79 -2.73
N HIS A 169 -12.27 8.97 -3.47
CA HIS A 169 -11.35 7.99 -2.86
C HIS A 169 -10.11 8.66 -2.27
N PHE A 170 -9.33 7.89 -1.53
CA PHE A 170 -7.97 8.25 -1.15
C PHE A 170 -6.99 7.09 -1.40
N LEU A 171 -5.82 7.40 -1.98
CA LEU A 171 -4.76 6.45 -2.41
C LEU A 171 -5.23 5.29 -3.32
N GLY A 172 -6.46 5.36 -3.85
CA GLY A 172 -7.11 4.24 -4.52
C GLY A 172 -7.48 3.07 -3.60
N THR A 173 -7.58 3.26 -2.28
CA THR A 173 -7.90 2.21 -1.29
C THR A 173 -9.14 2.54 -0.44
N SER A 174 -9.30 3.78 0.02
CA SER A 174 -10.52 4.32 0.66
C SER A 174 -11.11 3.45 1.77
N THR A 175 -10.28 2.99 2.70
CA THR A 175 -10.65 1.92 3.63
C THR A 175 -11.51 2.35 4.83
N PHE A 176 -11.86 3.63 4.97
CA PHE A 176 -12.80 4.12 5.99
C PHE A 176 -14.27 4.03 5.53
N SER A 177 -14.60 2.92 4.89
CA SER A 177 -15.95 2.55 4.46
C SER A 177 -16.13 1.04 4.53
N GLN A 178 -17.33 0.58 4.89
CA GLN A 178 -17.68 -0.85 4.97
C GLN A 178 -17.51 -1.58 3.62
N TYR A 179 -17.62 -0.85 2.50
CA TYR A 179 -17.26 -1.34 1.18
C TYR A 179 -16.39 -0.33 0.44
N THR A 180 -15.38 -0.81 -0.28
CA THR A 180 -14.53 0.04 -1.13
C THR A 180 -14.25 -0.65 -2.45
N VAL A 181 -13.74 0.10 -3.43
CA VAL A 181 -13.35 -0.41 -4.75
C VAL A 181 -11.88 -0.09 -5.01
N VAL A 182 -11.06 -1.10 -5.33
CA VAL A 182 -9.58 -1.01 -5.33
C VAL A 182 -9.01 -1.70 -6.57
N HIS A 183 -8.08 -1.06 -7.31
CA HIS A 183 -7.43 -1.70 -8.46
C HIS A 183 -6.71 -2.98 -8.01
N SER A 184 -7.01 -4.15 -8.58
CA SER A 184 -6.51 -5.41 -7.98
C SER A 184 -5.01 -5.64 -8.17
N GLY A 185 -4.33 -4.83 -9.00
CA GLY A 185 -2.87 -4.73 -8.97
C GLY A 185 -2.35 -4.25 -7.60
N SER A 186 -3.13 -3.45 -6.89
CA SER A 186 -2.89 -2.97 -5.51
C SER A 186 -3.61 -3.81 -4.45
N VAL A 187 -4.01 -5.05 -4.76
CA VAL A 187 -4.71 -5.95 -3.83
C VAL A 187 -3.97 -7.27 -3.73
N VAL A 188 -3.63 -7.65 -2.51
CA VAL A 188 -2.87 -8.86 -2.19
C VAL A 188 -3.83 -9.88 -1.58
N LYS A 189 -3.91 -11.07 -2.19
CA LYS A 189 -4.62 -12.20 -1.61
C LYS A 189 -3.83 -12.76 -0.43
N ILE A 190 -4.52 -12.99 0.69
CA ILE A 190 -3.92 -13.52 1.91
C ILE A 190 -4.60 -14.83 2.33
N ASN A 191 -3.96 -15.59 3.23
CA ASN A 191 -4.53 -16.81 3.79
C ASN A 191 -5.83 -16.50 4.56
N PRO A 192 -6.97 -17.16 4.28
CA PRO A 192 -8.23 -16.88 4.96
C PRO A 192 -8.21 -17.13 6.49
N THR A 193 -7.25 -17.92 7.01
CA THR A 193 -7.11 -18.14 8.47
C THR A 193 -6.42 -16.98 9.21
N LEU A 194 -6.04 -15.90 8.53
CA LEU A 194 -5.36 -14.76 9.16
C LEU A 194 -6.35 -13.89 9.95
N PRO A 195 -6.01 -13.48 11.19
CA PRO A 195 -6.76 -12.46 11.93
C PRO A 195 -6.67 -11.11 11.20
N LEU A 196 -7.77 -10.72 10.54
CA LEU A 196 -7.83 -9.54 9.66
C LEU A 196 -7.54 -8.23 10.40
N ASP A 197 -7.89 -8.17 11.69
CA ASP A 197 -7.65 -7.04 12.61
C ASP A 197 -6.16 -6.81 12.92
N LYS A 198 -5.31 -7.79 12.62
CA LYS A 198 -3.85 -7.70 12.68
C LYS A 198 -3.25 -7.60 11.27
N ALA A 199 -3.77 -8.37 10.32
CA ALA A 199 -3.27 -8.41 8.95
C ALA A 199 -3.39 -7.05 8.21
N CYS A 200 -4.41 -6.24 8.52
CA CYS A 200 -4.59 -4.90 7.95
C CYS A 200 -3.34 -4.00 8.14
N LEU A 201 -2.59 -4.19 9.22
CA LEU A 201 -1.38 -3.44 9.57
C LEU A 201 -0.21 -3.64 8.58
N LEU A 202 -0.21 -4.73 7.82
CA LEU A 202 0.80 -5.04 6.80
C LEU A 202 0.63 -4.22 5.51
N SER A 203 -0.50 -3.54 5.33
CA SER A 203 -0.76 -2.73 4.12
C SER A 203 0.11 -1.47 3.99
N CYS A 204 0.77 -1.03 5.07
CA CYS A 204 1.54 0.21 5.11
C CYS A 204 2.75 0.13 6.06
N SER A 205 2.75 0.91 7.14
CA SER A 205 3.94 1.35 7.87
C SER A 205 4.84 0.25 8.45
N ILE A 206 4.27 -0.89 8.83
CA ILE A 206 5.04 -2.00 9.41
C ILE A 206 5.88 -2.70 8.33
N SER A 207 5.30 -2.97 7.17
CA SER A 207 6.03 -3.49 6.00
C SER A 207 7.08 -2.50 5.52
N THR A 208 6.76 -1.19 5.56
CA THR A 208 7.71 -0.12 5.27
C THR A 208 8.95 -0.16 6.18
N GLY A 209 8.76 -0.25 7.50
CA GLY A 209 9.87 -0.25 8.47
C GLY A 209 10.68 -1.55 8.50
N ILE A 210 10.02 -2.71 8.42
CA ILE A 210 10.73 -4.00 8.37
C ILE A 210 11.55 -4.09 7.08
N GLY A 211 10.96 -3.68 5.94
CA GLY A 211 11.63 -3.75 4.64
C GLY A 211 12.78 -2.76 4.48
N SER A 212 12.71 -1.56 5.09
CA SER A 212 13.85 -0.63 5.08
C SER A 212 15.09 -1.20 5.78
N ILE A 213 14.92 -2.12 6.73
CA ILE A 213 16.01 -2.96 7.24
C ILE A 213 16.32 -4.11 6.29
N LEU A 214 15.39 -5.07 6.15
CA LEU A 214 15.68 -6.39 5.59
C LEU A 214 15.98 -6.37 4.09
N ASN A 215 15.32 -5.48 3.34
CA ASN A 215 15.43 -5.40 1.88
C ASN A 215 16.39 -4.29 1.41
N VAL A 216 16.70 -3.31 2.26
CA VAL A 216 17.44 -2.09 1.86
C VAL A 216 18.72 -1.90 2.67
N ALA A 217 18.63 -1.63 3.98
CA ALA A 217 19.82 -1.43 4.82
C ALA A 217 20.71 -2.68 4.89
N LYS A 218 20.12 -3.88 4.87
CA LYS A 218 20.80 -5.19 4.90
C LYS A 218 21.96 -5.22 5.93
N PRO A 219 21.70 -4.94 7.22
CA PRO A 219 22.72 -4.98 8.25
C PRO A 219 23.31 -6.39 8.38
N LYS A 220 24.60 -6.47 8.71
CA LYS A 220 25.23 -7.73 9.13
C LYS A 220 24.73 -8.09 10.53
N LYS A 221 24.67 -9.39 10.86
CA LYS A 221 24.44 -9.83 12.24
C LYS A 221 25.50 -9.21 13.15
N GLY A 222 25.08 -8.64 14.28
CA GLY A 222 25.93 -7.92 15.22
C GLY A 222 26.07 -6.41 14.94
N ALA A 223 25.49 -5.87 13.86
CA ALA A 223 25.56 -4.45 13.54
C ALA A 223 24.89 -3.54 14.57
N SER A 224 25.32 -2.27 14.56
CA SER A 224 24.75 -1.13 15.27
C SER A 224 23.83 -0.31 14.35
N ILE A 225 22.63 0.05 14.83
CA ILE A 225 21.60 0.70 14.01
C ILE A 225 20.98 1.87 14.76
N ALA A 226 21.01 3.07 14.17
CA ALA A 226 20.26 4.24 14.61
C ALA A 226 18.92 4.35 13.88
N ILE A 227 17.84 4.66 14.62
CA ILE A 227 16.49 4.81 14.07
C ILE A 227 15.93 6.16 14.50
N PHE A 228 15.82 7.10 13.56
CA PHE A 228 15.27 8.43 13.80
C PHE A 228 13.75 8.40 13.61
N GLY A 229 13.00 8.67 14.69
CA GLY A 229 11.54 8.67 14.72
C GLY A 229 10.92 7.34 15.17
N LEU A 230 10.60 7.23 16.46
CA LEU A 230 9.97 6.05 17.08
C LEU A 230 8.45 6.05 16.94
N GLY A 231 7.97 6.42 15.75
CA GLY A 231 6.62 6.09 15.29
C GLY A 231 6.55 4.64 14.81
N THR A 232 5.38 4.21 14.30
CA THR A 232 5.15 2.83 13.83
C THR A 232 6.16 2.36 12.76
N VAL A 233 6.64 3.27 11.89
CA VAL A 233 7.68 2.94 10.89
C VAL A 233 9.01 2.61 11.59
N GLY A 234 9.51 3.48 12.47
CA GLY A 234 10.77 3.25 13.18
C GLY A 234 10.72 2.06 14.15
N LEU A 235 9.58 1.80 14.79
CA LEU A 235 9.42 0.63 15.66
C LEU A 235 9.27 -0.68 14.86
N ALA A 236 8.78 -0.62 13.64
CA ALA A 236 8.85 -1.75 12.70
C ALA A 236 10.27 -1.94 12.13
N ALA A 237 11.05 -0.87 11.96
CA ALA A 237 12.48 -0.96 11.68
C ALA A 237 13.27 -1.53 12.89
N ALA A 238 12.87 -1.25 14.13
CA ALA A 238 13.47 -1.88 15.30
C ALA A 238 13.23 -3.41 15.32
N GLU A 239 12.01 -3.87 15.05
CA GLU A 239 11.74 -5.31 14.90
C GLU A 239 12.48 -5.89 13.69
N GLY A 240 12.59 -5.18 12.56
CA GLY A 240 13.40 -5.59 11.41
C GLY A 240 14.89 -5.75 11.76
N ALA A 241 15.45 -4.81 12.54
CA ALA A 241 16.83 -4.84 13.03
C ALA A 241 17.08 -6.03 13.97
N LYS A 242 16.13 -6.31 14.86
CA LYS A 242 16.12 -7.46 15.76
C LYS A 242 16.00 -8.79 14.99
N ILE A 243 15.16 -8.86 13.95
CA ILE A 243 15.04 -10.03 13.05
C ILE A 243 16.35 -10.25 12.27
N ALA A 244 17.04 -9.19 11.85
CA ALA A 244 18.37 -9.26 11.23
C ALA A 244 19.51 -9.60 12.22
N GLY A 245 19.24 -9.60 13.53
CA GLY A 245 20.21 -9.89 14.57
C GLY A 245 21.24 -8.77 14.79
N ALA A 246 20.83 -7.51 14.69
CA ALA A 246 21.62 -6.37 15.17
C ALA A 246 21.99 -6.54 16.66
N SER A 247 23.18 -6.08 17.08
CA SER A 247 23.59 -6.11 18.49
C SER A 247 23.08 -4.91 19.28
N ARG A 248 22.92 -3.76 18.60
CA ARG A 248 22.58 -2.49 19.20
C ARG A 248 21.60 -1.72 18.32
N ILE A 249 20.48 -1.31 18.92
CA ILE A 249 19.38 -0.62 18.25
C ILE A 249 19.10 0.65 19.05
N ILE A 250 19.60 1.77 18.55
CA ILE A 250 19.54 3.09 19.16
C ILE A 250 18.32 3.83 18.60
N GLY A 251 17.35 4.14 19.45
CA GLY A 251 16.21 4.96 19.07
C GLY A 251 16.47 6.45 19.29
N ILE A 252 16.13 7.28 18.30
CA ILE A 252 16.25 8.74 18.38
C ILE A 252 14.87 9.36 18.20
N ASP A 253 14.34 9.97 19.25
CA ASP A 253 13.04 10.66 19.24
C ASP A 253 12.99 11.71 20.34
N LYS A 254 12.24 12.80 20.12
CA LYS A 254 12.10 13.87 21.13
C LYS A 254 11.12 13.57 22.26
N ASN A 255 10.32 12.51 22.14
CA ASN A 255 9.35 12.12 23.17
C ASN A 255 9.89 10.94 24.00
N PRO A 256 10.51 11.16 25.17
CA PRO A 256 11.09 10.10 26.00
C PRO A 256 10.05 9.08 26.49
N ASN A 257 8.76 9.44 26.55
CA ASN A 257 7.69 8.51 26.94
C ASN A 257 7.53 7.32 25.97
N LYS A 258 8.09 7.41 24.75
CA LYS A 258 8.13 6.29 23.81
C LYS A 258 9.09 5.18 24.24
N LEU A 259 10.10 5.46 25.06
CA LEU A 259 11.21 4.54 25.37
C LEU A 259 10.75 3.21 26.00
N GLU A 260 9.95 3.26 27.06
CA GLU A 260 9.52 2.05 27.79
C GLU A 260 8.80 1.05 26.87
N TYR A 261 7.92 1.58 26.00
CA TYR A 261 7.21 0.80 25.01
C TYR A 261 8.13 0.39 23.84
N ALA A 262 9.02 1.26 23.37
CA ALA A 262 9.94 0.99 22.27
C ALA A 262 10.93 -0.16 22.54
N ARG A 263 11.32 -0.39 23.81
CA ARG A 263 12.10 -1.57 24.23
C ARG A 263 11.44 -2.90 23.83
N LYS A 264 10.11 -2.95 23.75
CA LYS A 264 9.32 -4.15 23.32
C LYS A 264 9.54 -4.51 21.84
N PHE A 265 10.17 -3.61 21.07
CA PHE A 265 10.53 -3.74 19.65
C PHE A 265 12.04 -3.97 19.44
N GLY A 266 12.82 -4.10 20.53
CA GLY A 266 14.25 -4.44 20.47
C GLY A 266 15.23 -3.28 20.69
N LEU A 267 14.78 -2.06 21.00
CA LEU A 267 15.69 -0.96 21.35
C LEU A 267 16.58 -1.34 22.55
N THR A 268 17.89 -1.15 22.38
CA THR A 268 18.90 -1.28 23.43
C THR A 268 19.21 0.06 24.08
N ASP A 269 19.20 1.13 23.27
CA ASP A 269 19.59 2.48 23.65
C ASP A 269 18.55 3.51 23.18
N PHE A 270 18.59 4.70 23.77
CA PHE A 270 17.76 5.83 23.39
C PHE A 270 18.51 7.15 23.54
N VAL A 271 18.26 8.07 22.63
CA VAL A 271 18.85 9.41 22.59
C VAL A 271 17.75 10.42 22.28
N ASN A 272 17.51 11.36 23.18
CA ASN A 272 16.68 12.53 22.89
C ASN A 272 17.59 13.65 22.34
N PRO A 273 17.40 14.13 21.09
CA PRO A 273 18.19 15.24 20.55
C PRO A 273 18.06 16.55 21.38
N GLU A 274 16.98 16.73 22.12
CA GLU A 274 16.70 17.93 22.92
C GLU A 274 17.37 17.88 24.31
N GLU A 275 18.01 16.76 24.69
CA GLU A 275 18.77 16.58 25.94
C GLU A 275 20.30 16.77 25.76
N HIS A 276 20.74 17.28 24.61
CA HIS A 276 22.16 17.45 24.27
C HIS A 276 22.45 18.82 23.64
N GLU A 277 23.48 19.51 24.13
CA GLU A 277 23.95 20.79 23.58
C GLU A 277 24.65 20.63 22.22
N ARG A 278 25.30 19.48 21.99
CA ARG A 278 26.01 19.14 20.75
C ARG A 278 25.12 18.37 19.76
N PRO A 279 25.42 18.39 18.44
CA PRO A 279 24.65 17.65 17.45
C PRO A 279 24.49 16.16 17.78
N VAL A 280 23.28 15.63 17.63
CA VAL A 280 22.95 14.22 17.95
C VAL A 280 23.84 13.21 17.20
N HIS A 281 24.37 13.56 16.03
CA HIS A 281 25.27 12.69 15.29
C HIS A 281 26.65 12.52 15.94
N GLU A 282 27.13 13.51 16.70
CA GLU A 282 28.35 13.38 17.51
C GLU A 282 28.14 12.46 18.70
N VAL A 283 26.99 12.57 19.37
CA VAL A 283 26.57 11.67 20.45
C VAL A 283 26.54 10.22 19.95
N LEU A 284 25.92 9.98 18.79
CA LEU A 284 25.87 8.65 18.17
C LEU A 284 27.27 8.13 17.81
N LYS A 285 28.16 8.97 17.26
CA LYS A 285 29.56 8.58 16.95
C LYS A 285 30.36 8.20 18.18
N GLU A 286 30.23 8.95 19.28
CA GLU A 286 30.90 8.64 20.54
C GLU A 286 30.35 7.33 21.14
N MET A 287 29.03 7.17 21.20
CA MET A 287 28.39 5.96 21.67
C MET A 287 28.84 4.71 20.92
N THR A 288 29.19 4.84 19.63
CA THR A 288 29.48 3.71 18.73
C THR A 288 30.93 3.64 18.23
N ASN A 289 31.84 4.43 18.79
CA ASN A 289 33.27 4.44 18.45
C ASN A 289 33.54 4.67 16.94
N GLY A 290 32.92 5.70 16.37
CA GLY A 290 33.15 6.13 14.98
C GLY A 290 31.87 6.42 14.18
N GLY A 291 30.76 5.79 14.57
CA GLY A 291 29.45 5.93 13.93
C GLY A 291 28.71 4.60 13.85
N VAL A 292 27.42 4.64 13.56
CA VAL A 292 26.61 3.42 13.38
C VAL A 292 26.83 2.79 12.01
N ASP A 293 26.67 1.47 11.94
CA ASP A 293 26.67 0.74 10.66
C ASP A 293 25.50 1.19 9.78
N ARG A 294 24.32 1.44 10.37
CA ARG A 294 23.10 1.82 9.64
C ARG A 294 22.33 2.94 10.32
N CYS A 295 21.79 3.85 9.53
CA CYS A 295 20.79 4.83 9.97
C CYS A 295 19.48 4.65 9.20
N ILE A 296 18.34 4.67 9.87
CA ILE A 296 17.01 4.66 9.25
C ILE A 296 16.26 5.94 9.65
N GLU A 297 15.96 6.78 8.67
CA GLU A 297 15.19 8.03 8.87
C GLU A 297 13.70 7.74 8.66
N CYS A 298 12.88 7.88 9.70
CA CYS A 298 11.46 7.52 9.70
C CYS A 298 10.50 8.71 9.97
N THR A 299 10.99 9.95 10.05
CA THR A 299 10.19 11.15 10.36
C THR A 299 9.86 12.02 9.15
N GLY A 300 10.68 11.99 8.09
CA GLY A 300 10.63 12.92 6.97
C GLY A 300 11.35 14.25 7.25
N ASN A 301 11.86 14.47 8.46
CA ASN A 301 12.60 15.68 8.80
C ASN A 301 13.97 15.66 8.12
N ILE A 302 14.20 16.61 7.21
CA ILE A 302 15.43 16.67 6.41
C ILE A 302 16.69 16.88 7.27
N ASN A 303 16.57 17.56 8.43
CA ASN A 303 17.69 17.74 9.36
C ASN A 303 17.99 16.45 10.15
N ALA A 304 16.98 15.59 10.35
CA ALA A 304 17.19 14.23 10.85
C ALA A 304 17.89 13.36 9.80
N LEU A 305 17.59 13.52 8.50
CA LEU A 305 18.32 12.84 7.42
C LEU A 305 19.78 13.31 7.32
N MET A 306 20.05 14.61 7.45
CA MET A 306 21.43 15.13 7.50
C MET A 306 22.18 14.56 8.70
N SER A 307 21.56 14.59 9.90
CA SER A 307 22.14 13.99 11.11
C SER A 307 22.35 12.47 10.97
N ALA A 308 21.43 11.77 10.31
CA ALA A 308 21.55 10.35 10.01
C ALA A 308 22.73 10.05 9.07
N MET A 309 22.98 10.91 8.06
CA MET A 309 24.16 10.79 7.19
C MET A 309 25.47 11.03 7.95
N GLU A 310 25.51 12.09 8.77
CA GLU A 310 26.72 12.42 9.54
C GLU A 310 27.04 11.36 10.61
N ALA A 311 26.02 10.74 11.22
CA ALA A 311 26.16 9.72 12.29
C ALA A 311 26.68 8.35 11.82
N LEU A 312 26.76 8.12 10.51
CA LEU A 312 27.28 6.88 9.93
C LEU A 312 28.77 6.68 10.23
N HIS A 313 29.16 5.42 10.38
CA HIS A 313 30.56 5.01 10.34
C HIS A 313 31.12 5.21 8.92
N ASP A 314 32.27 5.87 8.81
CA ASP A 314 33.06 5.99 7.58
C ASP A 314 33.47 4.59 7.07
N GLY A 315 33.61 4.37 5.76
CA GLY A 315 34.01 3.09 5.17
C GLY A 315 32.86 2.13 4.80
N TRP A 316 31.77 2.07 5.58
CA TRP A 316 30.68 1.10 5.33
C TRP A 316 29.28 1.48 5.84
N GLY A 317 29.10 2.69 6.38
CA GLY A 317 27.82 3.17 6.88
C GLY A 317 26.78 3.35 5.76
N VAL A 318 25.53 2.97 6.02
CA VAL A 318 24.40 3.19 5.08
C VAL A 318 23.24 3.89 5.77
N ALA A 319 22.85 5.06 5.27
CA ALA A 319 21.63 5.77 5.65
C ALA A 319 20.49 5.45 4.68
N VAL A 320 19.30 5.16 5.22
CA VAL A 320 18.08 4.90 4.46
C VAL A 320 17.02 5.93 4.81
N LEU A 321 16.61 6.74 3.83
CA LEU A 321 15.43 7.60 3.93
C LEU A 321 14.15 6.76 3.75
N VAL A 322 13.26 6.82 4.74
CA VAL A 322 11.97 6.11 4.76
C VAL A 322 10.81 7.06 5.06
N GLY A 323 11.05 8.07 5.90
CA GLY A 323 10.12 9.18 6.11
C GLY A 323 9.96 10.02 4.84
N VAL A 324 8.77 10.56 4.62
CA VAL A 324 8.46 11.40 3.45
C VAL A 324 8.62 12.87 3.86
N PRO A 325 9.54 13.65 3.26
CA PRO A 325 9.68 15.07 3.57
C PRO A 325 8.47 15.88 3.09
N SER A 326 8.13 16.93 3.85
CA SER A 326 7.08 17.90 3.53
C SER A 326 7.64 19.10 2.77
N GLY A 327 7.02 19.46 1.64
CA GLY A 327 7.40 20.64 0.84
C GLY A 327 8.79 20.53 0.20
N ASP A 328 9.40 21.67 -0.11
CA ASP A 328 10.63 21.79 -0.89
C ASP A 328 11.92 21.50 -0.08
N ALA A 329 11.91 20.44 0.72
CA ALA A 329 12.98 20.10 1.65
C ALA A 329 14.24 19.56 0.93
N VAL A 330 15.32 20.34 0.94
CA VAL A 330 16.58 20.02 0.25
C VAL A 330 17.58 19.29 1.16
N PHE A 331 17.95 18.06 0.80
CA PHE A 331 19.07 17.34 1.43
C PHE A 331 20.41 18.01 1.09
N LYS A 332 21.30 18.11 2.08
CA LYS A 332 22.65 18.67 1.97
C LYS A 332 23.62 17.84 2.82
N THR A 333 24.83 17.62 2.33
CA THR A 333 25.91 16.93 3.05
C THR A 333 27.25 17.44 2.53
N ASN A 334 28.30 17.33 3.34
CA ASN A 334 29.66 17.48 2.83
C ASN A 334 29.95 16.34 1.82
N PRO A 335 30.49 16.61 0.61
CA PRO A 335 30.92 15.58 -0.33
C PRO A 335 31.94 14.59 0.24
N PHE A 336 32.74 14.98 1.24
CA PHE A 336 33.67 14.08 1.93
C PHE A 336 32.98 12.91 2.62
N ASN A 337 31.70 12.99 3.00
CA ASN A 337 30.99 11.80 3.51
C ASN A 337 30.91 10.68 2.47
N PHE A 338 30.76 11.00 1.18
CA PHE A 338 30.76 10.01 0.09
C PHE A 338 32.18 9.54 -0.27
N LEU A 339 33.19 10.43 -0.17
CA LEU A 339 34.59 10.06 -0.36
C LEU A 339 35.11 9.15 0.78
N ASN A 340 34.55 9.30 1.99
CA ASN A 340 34.74 8.41 3.12
C ASN A 340 33.75 7.21 3.09
N GLU A 341 33.35 6.80 1.87
CA GLU A 341 32.62 5.57 1.53
C GLU A 341 31.24 5.35 2.21
N LYS A 342 30.62 6.42 2.76
CA LYS A 342 29.24 6.33 3.26
C LYS A 342 28.25 6.29 2.10
N THR A 343 27.23 5.45 2.24
CA THR A 343 26.12 5.36 1.29
C THR A 343 24.86 6.03 1.83
N ILE A 344 24.16 6.78 0.99
CA ILE A 344 22.76 7.16 1.24
C ILE A 344 21.86 6.50 0.20
N THR A 345 20.68 6.07 0.63
CA THR A 345 19.63 5.54 -0.25
C THR A 345 18.25 5.90 0.31
N GLY A 346 17.20 5.65 -0.45
CA GLY A 346 15.80 5.86 -0.05
C GLY A 346 14.93 4.66 -0.38
N THR A 347 13.76 4.55 0.23
CA THR A 347 12.85 3.43 -0.05
C THR A 347 11.38 3.79 0.06
N THR A 348 10.58 3.32 -0.90
CA THR A 348 9.11 3.30 -0.82
C THR A 348 8.67 1.92 -0.32
N PHE A 349 7.76 1.87 0.66
CA PHE A 349 7.19 0.62 1.18
C PHE A 349 8.23 -0.45 1.58
N GLY A 350 9.41 -0.02 2.06
CA GLY A 350 10.49 -0.93 2.47
C GLY A 350 11.03 -1.81 1.32
N ASN A 351 10.91 -1.33 0.09
CA ASN A 351 11.18 -2.04 -1.16
C ASN A 351 10.45 -3.38 -1.35
N TYR A 352 9.39 -3.66 -0.59
CA TYR A 352 8.53 -4.81 -0.86
C TYR A 352 7.73 -4.57 -2.15
N LYS A 353 7.80 -5.51 -3.09
CA LYS A 353 6.82 -5.59 -4.18
C LYS A 353 5.45 -5.97 -3.58
N PRO A 354 4.36 -5.21 -3.84
CA PRO A 354 3.07 -5.39 -3.18
C PRO A 354 2.53 -6.83 -3.14
N LYS A 355 2.48 -7.55 -4.25
CA LYS A 355 1.94 -8.91 -4.35
C LYS A 355 2.97 -9.99 -4.11
N THR A 356 4.17 -9.83 -4.65
CA THR A 356 5.22 -10.87 -4.60
C THR A 356 6.06 -10.81 -3.31
N GLY A 357 6.23 -9.63 -2.72
CA GLY A 357 7.01 -9.44 -1.49
C GLY A 357 6.20 -9.57 -0.19
N LEU A 358 4.98 -9.03 -0.14
CA LEU A 358 4.16 -8.99 1.10
C LEU A 358 3.87 -10.36 1.75
N PRO A 359 3.67 -11.47 1.01
CA PRO A 359 3.49 -12.80 1.60
C PRO A 359 4.63 -13.20 2.56
N THR A 360 5.86 -12.73 2.35
CA THR A 360 6.98 -13.03 3.27
C THR A 360 6.76 -12.49 4.68
N LEU A 361 6.08 -11.34 4.83
CA LEU A 361 5.73 -10.78 6.15
C LEU A 361 4.53 -11.50 6.78
N VAL A 362 3.60 -11.97 5.95
CA VAL A 362 2.51 -12.85 6.38
C VAL A 362 3.09 -14.15 6.95
N ASP A 363 4.06 -14.75 6.27
CA ASP A 363 4.75 -15.95 6.73
C ASP A 363 5.58 -15.70 8.00
N MET A 364 6.25 -14.55 8.12
CA MET A 364 6.92 -14.17 9.38
C MET A 364 5.93 -14.06 10.55
N PHE A 365 4.75 -13.48 10.33
CA PHE A 365 3.70 -13.40 11.35
C PHE A 365 3.15 -14.78 11.73
N MET A 366 2.78 -15.60 10.74
CA MET A 366 2.26 -16.97 10.97
C MET A 366 3.26 -17.89 11.67
N ASN A 367 4.57 -17.69 11.46
CA ASN A 367 5.65 -18.43 12.12
C ASN A 367 6.14 -17.77 13.42
N ASN A 368 5.40 -16.81 13.99
CA ASN A 368 5.72 -16.07 15.23
C ASN A 368 7.08 -15.34 15.20
N LYS A 369 7.66 -15.07 14.03
CA LYS A 369 8.87 -14.25 13.85
C LYS A 369 8.59 -12.75 13.84
N LEU A 370 7.35 -12.37 13.53
CA LEU A 370 6.84 -11.01 13.59
C LEU A 370 5.60 -10.97 14.48
N GLU A 371 5.57 -10.07 15.45
CA GLU A 371 4.44 -9.91 16.36
C GLU A 371 3.65 -8.64 16.01
N LEU A 372 2.55 -8.80 15.27
CA LEU A 372 1.69 -7.67 14.90
C LEU A 372 0.83 -7.14 16.06
N GLY A 373 0.57 -7.97 17.08
CA GLY A 373 -0.33 -7.64 18.18
C GLY A 373 0.10 -6.41 18.99
N LYS A 374 1.39 -6.33 19.37
CA LYS A 374 1.92 -5.21 20.16
C LYS A 374 1.82 -3.84 19.51
N PHE A 375 1.74 -3.75 18.18
CA PHE A 375 1.57 -2.47 17.47
C PHE A 375 0.17 -1.87 17.67
N ILE A 376 -0.82 -2.66 18.08
CA ILE A 376 -2.18 -2.21 18.35
C ILE A 376 -2.24 -1.62 19.76
N THR A 377 -2.52 -0.33 19.85
CA THR A 377 -2.65 0.38 21.14
C THR A 377 -4.09 0.75 21.46
N HIS A 378 -4.93 0.95 20.44
CA HIS A 378 -6.33 1.32 20.58
C HIS A 378 -7.21 0.53 19.61
N ARG A 379 -8.51 0.43 19.94
CA ARG A 379 -9.56 -0.06 19.04
C ARG A 379 -10.77 0.86 19.18
N VAL A 380 -11.37 1.21 18.06
CA VAL A 380 -12.63 1.97 17.99
C VAL A 380 -13.53 1.36 16.93
N PRO A 381 -14.86 1.46 17.04
CA PRO A 381 -15.75 1.22 15.90
C PRO A 381 -15.65 2.35 14.87
N LEU A 382 -16.13 2.11 13.65
CA LEU A 382 -16.25 3.12 12.59
C LEU A 382 -17.06 4.36 13.06
N SER A 383 -18.09 4.14 13.88
CA SER A 383 -18.92 5.20 14.47
C SER A 383 -18.12 6.19 15.35
N GLU A 384 -16.98 5.77 15.89
CA GLU A 384 -16.10 6.58 16.75
C GLU A 384 -14.75 6.92 16.09
N ILE A 385 -14.61 6.77 14.77
CA ILE A 385 -13.35 6.95 14.03
C ILE A 385 -12.60 8.25 14.35
N ASN A 386 -13.30 9.35 14.63
CA ASN A 386 -12.67 10.63 15.01
C ASN A 386 -11.79 10.50 16.28
N LYS A 387 -12.10 9.59 17.22
CA LYS A 387 -11.21 9.29 18.36
C LYS A 387 -9.85 8.75 17.91
N ALA A 388 -9.78 8.02 16.79
CA ALA A 388 -8.51 7.53 16.24
C ALA A 388 -7.58 8.67 15.79
N PHE A 389 -8.16 9.70 15.14
CA PHE A 389 -7.46 10.93 14.78
C PHE A 389 -7.00 11.68 16.03
N ASP A 390 -7.90 11.80 17.01
CA ASP A 390 -7.65 12.45 18.30
C ASP A 390 -6.46 11.80 19.05
N TYR A 391 -6.40 10.46 19.10
CA TYR A 391 -5.26 9.73 19.66
C TYR A 391 -3.96 10.00 18.86
N MET A 392 -4.03 10.00 17.53
CA MET A 392 -2.85 10.23 16.68
C MET A 392 -2.28 11.65 16.84
N ILE A 393 -3.14 12.67 16.83
CA ILE A 393 -2.77 14.09 16.99
C ILE A 393 -2.13 14.31 18.38
N LYS A 394 -2.65 13.65 19.42
CA LYS A 394 -2.11 13.71 20.79
C LYS A 394 -0.87 12.83 21.00
N GLY A 395 -0.39 12.12 19.96
CA GLY A 395 0.76 11.21 20.06
C GLY A 395 0.51 9.97 20.94
N GLN A 396 -0.76 9.61 21.15
CA GLN A 396 -1.18 8.54 22.05
C GLN A 396 -1.21 7.19 21.32
N GLY A 397 -0.19 6.37 21.57
CA GLY A 397 -0.09 5.02 21.03
C GLY A 397 0.50 4.95 19.60
N LEU A 398 0.24 3.84 18.90
CA LEU A 398 0.78 3.57 17.55
C LEU A 398 -0.32 3.39 16.50
N ARG A 399 -1.13 2.34 16.64
CA ARG A 399 -2.18 2.00 15.69
C ARG A 399 -3.49 1.79 16.43
N THR A 400 -4.48 2.56 15.98
CA THR A 400 -5.88 2.38 16.32
C THR A 400 -6.50 1.50 15.25
N ILE A 401 -7.00 0.32 15.61
CA ILE A 401 -7.83 -0.49 14.71
C ILE A 401 -9.24 0.10 14.68
N ILE A 402 -9.80 0.23 13.48
CA ILE A 402 -11.17 0.66 13.22
C ILE A 402 -11.96 -0.58 12.80
N ASP A 403 -12.94 -0.99 13.62
CA ASP A 403 -13.86 -2.09 13.30
C ASP A 403 -15.02 -1.58 12.43
N MET A 404 -15.36 -2.31 11.37
CA MET A 404 -16.39 -1.94 10.39
C MET A 404 -17.72 -2.70 10.58
N ASN A 405 -17.83 -3.54 11.61
CA ASN A 405 -19.00 -4.41 11.84
C ASN A 405 -20.11 -3.77 12.71
N ASP A 406 -20.05 -2.45 12.91
CA ASP A 406 -21.13 -1.58 13.42
C ASP A 406 -22.31 -1.48 12.42
#